data_AF-A0A7Y0GV13-F1
#
_entry.id   AF-A0A7Y0GV13-F1
#
_cell.length_a   1.000
_cell.length_b   1.000
_cell.length_c   1.000
_cell.angle_alpha   90.00
_cell.angle_beta   90.00
_cell.angle_gamma   90.00
#
_symmetry.space_group_name_H-M   'P 1'
#
loop_
_entity.id
_entity.type
_entity.pdbx_description
1 polymer ?
#
loop_
_entity_poly.entity_id
_entity_poly.type
_entity_poly.pdbx_seq_one_letter_code
_entity_poly.pdbx_strand_id
1 'polypeptide(L)'
;MAPGIYIEEIPGPRTIHGVSTSTAGFIGPCRFGPTSGRPELLTSYLDFARIYGDAVDLAFEDSGPVPNYLALGVKGFFDEGGTSLYIVRTFAHTSPGAPDTAQGGARIIPPSPTTPQASPLTVQARFPGKAGNVRVTFTLRAGKNVLVQRAAGPRLNRVHEYDVVWATAGSPARGDVYVVRRDTLTGEWTLAGGPRLAVANAISVHRITASVEVQHPTVDPRGRPAYGPRQMLGKLGFDPRAVGTSLSTVLAAKTSSHGQALAMPTMPIALEGVDDLGIPPQSGDELPGAIATAIFGQTALATASVPTARLRERRVVVTLDHGSDGNAPGVTEYEGDVSFNDYQDDPIAAPLNGLLAFEQVEDISIVAAPGVSSGWLAAGGDATRAAQSAQSINGSVIAHCEKMRYRMAVLDTPPKLLPDEVLDFRNKRSSTLAALYYPWLTVSHPIDGRRLNVPPAGFVAGVFARTDIERGVWKAPANEVVRSA
;
A
#
# COMPACT_ATOMS: atom_id res chain seq x y z
N MET A 1 11.85 -11.58 -64.54
CA MET A 1 11.31 -12.30 -63.37
C MET A 1 12.49 -12.71 -62.50
N ALA A 2 12.70 -12.02 -61.38
CA ALA A 2 13.76 -12.37 -60.44
C ALA A 2 13.30 -13.57 -59.58
N PRO A 3 14.18 -14.55 -59.31
CA PRO A 3 13.85 -15.71 -58.48
C PRO A 3 13.69 -15.30 -57.01
N GLY A 4 12.54 -15.63 -56.43
CA GLY A 4 12.21 -15.38 -55.03
C GLY A 4 13.02 -16.29 -54.10
N ILE A 5 13.72 -15.67 -53.15
CA ILE A 5 14.39 -16.36 -52.05
C ILE A 5 13.33 -16.62 -50.98
N TYR A 6 13.16 -17.89 -50.58
CA TYR A 6 12.40 -18.27 -49.40
C TYR A 6 13.37 -18.36 -48.22
N ILE A 7 13.15 -17.53 -47.19
CA ILE A 7 13.83 -17.66 -45.90
C ILE A 7 12.98 -18.62 -45.07
N GLU A 8 13.50 -19.81 -44.82
CA GLU A 8 12.96 -20.73 -43.82
C GLU A 8 13.67 -20.42 -42.49
N GLU A 9 13.00 -19.72 -41.58
CA GLU A 9 13.48 -19.54 -40.22
C GLU A 9 13.31 -20.85 -39.45
N ILE A 10 14.42 -21.53 -39.19
CA ILE A 10 14.45 -22.61 -38.20
C ILE A 10 14.26 -21.95 -36.83
N PRO A 11 13.20 -22.28 -36.06
CA PRO A 11 13.03 -21.72 -34.73
C PRO A 11 14.24 -22.13 -33.87
N GLY A 12 15.01 -21.15 -33.41
CA GLY A 12 15.96 -21.36 -32.32
C GLY A 12 15.22 -21.95 -31.10
N PRO A 13 15.92 -22.62 -30.18
CA PRO A 13 15.28 -23.20 -29.00
C PRO A 13 14.55 -22.09 -28.26
N ARG A 14 13.21 -22.06 -28.38
CA ARG A 14 12.38 -21.39 -27.41
C ARG A 14 12.70 -22.11 -26.11
N THR A 15 13.34 -21.43 -25.17
CA THR A 15 13.32 -21.88 -23.79
C THR A 15 11.86 -22.07 -23.44
N ILE A 16 11.46 -23.32 -23.31
CA ILE A 16 10.16 -23.68 -22.78
C ILE A 16 10.17 -23.09 -21.38
N HIS A 17 9.48 -21.97 -21.18
CA HIS A 17 9.00 -21.65 -19.85
C HIS A 17 8.12 -22.85 -19.49
N GLY A 18 8.62 -23.74 -18.62
CA GLY A 18 7.76 -24.71 -18.00
C GLY A 18 6.63 -23.91 -17.37
N VAL A 19 5.40 -24.13 -17.81
CA VAL A 19 4.23 -23.58 -17.13
C VAL A 19 4.29 -24.19 -15.74
N SER A 20 4.73 -23.38 -14.79
CA SER A 20 5.01 -23.78 -13.44
C SER A 20 3.65 -24.01 -12.76
N THR A 21 3.32 -25.27 -12.50
CA THR A 21 2.11 -25.69 -11.77
C THR A 21 2.19 -25.36 -10.28
N SER A 22 3.16 -24.55 -9.86
CA SER A 22 3.47 -24.21 -8.47
C SER A 22 3.11 -22.78 -8.07
N THR A 23 2.25 -22.12 -8.85
CA THR A 23 1.77 -20.76 -8.52
C THR A 23 0.63 -20.84 -7.51
N ALA A 24 0.85 -20.31 -6.32
CA ALA A 24 -0.15 -20.29 -5.26
C ALA A 24 -0.93 -18.97 -5.24
N GLY A 25 -2.14 -19.01 -4.70
CA GLY A 25 -2.94 -17.86 -4.30
C GLY A 25 -3.32 -17.99 -2.83
N PHE A 26 -2.84 -17.09 -1.96
CA PHE A 26 -3.26 -17.07 -0.56
C PHE A 26 -4.22 -15.93 -0.27
N ILE A 27 -5.26 -16.22 0.50
CA ILE A 27 -6.27 -15.25 0.91
C ILE A 27 -6.34 -15.13 2.43
N GLY A 28 -6.45 -13.91 2.94
CA GLY A 28 -6.60 -13.68 4.39
C GLY A 28 -6.26 -12.25 4.84
N PRO A 29 -6.35 -11.97 6.15
CA PRO A 29 -6.09 -10.64 6.68
C PRO A 29 -4.61 -10.27 6.63
N CYS A 30 -4.34 -8.99 6.38
CA CYS A 30 -2.99 -8.40 6.36
C CYS A 30 -2.95 -7.10 7.17
N ARG A 31 -1.74 -6.63 7.53
CA ARG A 31 -1.56 -5.37 8.27
C ARG A 31 -2.01 -4.15 7.48
N PHE A 32 -1.82 -4.18 6.16
CA PHE A 32 -2.26 -3.17 5.21
C PHE A 32 -2.30 -3.73 3.78
N GLY A 33 -2.50 -2.86 2.80
CA GLY A 33 -2.48 -3.22 1.38
C GLY A 33 -3.88 -3.22 0.75
N PRO A 34 -3.96 -3.38 -0.57
CA PRO A 34 -5.21 -3.36 -1.31
C PRO A 34 -6.14 -4.48 -0.83
N THR A 35 -7.42 -4.16 -0.68
CA THR A 35 -8.49 -5.12 -0.28
C THR A 35 -9.24 -5.68 -1.49
N SER A 36 -8.85 -5.27 -2.70
CA SER A 36 -9.54 -5.53 -3.96
C SER A 36 -8.65 -5.19 -5.15
N GLY A 37 -9.13 -5.53 -6.34
CA GLY A 37 -8.41 -5.39 -7.59
C GLY A 37 -7.59 -6.63 -7.92
N ARG A 38 -6.93 -6.59 -9.08
CA ARG A 38 -6.10 -7.71 -9.54
C ARG A 38 -4.90 -7.90 -8.59
N PRO A 39 -4.70 -9.09 -8.01
CA PRO A 39 -3.59 -9.31 -7.09
C PRO A 39 -2.24 -9.29 -7.83
N GLU A 40 -1.23 -8.74 -7.18
CA GLU A 40 0.14 -8.64 -7.71
C GLU A 40 0.88 -9.96 -7.51
N LEU A 41 1.69 -10.35 -8.50
CA LEU A 41 2.57 -11.52 -8.39
C LEU A 41 3.74 -11.20 -7.45
N LEU A 42 3.84 -11.95 -6.36
CA LEU A 42 4.93 -11.86 -5.40
C LEU A 42 5.95 -12.98 -5.66
N THR A 43 7.23 -12.61 -5.63
CA THR A 43 8.34 -13.56 -5.84
C THR A 43 9.18 -13.79 -4.59
N SER A 44 8.86 -13.08 -3.50
CA SER A 44 9.55 -13.19 -2.22
C SER A 44 8.67 -12.75 -1.05
N TYR A 45 9.04 -13.17 0.17
CA TYR A 45 8.43 -12.64 1.40
C TYR A 45 8.66 -11.13 1.56
N LEU A 46 9.74 -10.58 1.00
CA LEU A 46 9.99 -9.14 1.06
C LEU A 46 9.01 -8.35 0.19
N ASP A 47 8.61 -8.90 -0.97
CA ASP A 47 7.55 -8.31 -1.79
C ASP A 47 6.23 -8.28 -1.01
N PHE A 48 5.90 -9.37 -0.33
CA PHE A 48 4.74 -9.45 0.57
C PHE A 48 4.79 -8.37 1.66
N ALA A 49 5.89 -8.32 2.41
CA ALA A 49 6.04 -7.39 3.53
C ALA A 49 5.95 -5.91 3.08
N ARG A 50 6.40 -5.61 1.86
CA ARG A 50 6.30 -4.27 1.27
C ARG A 50 4.86 -3.88 0.95
N ILE A 51 4.05 -4.80 0.42
CA ILE A 51 2.70 -4.50 -0.09
C ILE A 51 1.61 -4.71 0.98
N TYR A 52 1.74 -5.74 1.80
CA TYR A 52 0.72 -6.19 2.74
C TYR A 52 1.13 -6.07 4.22
N GLY A 53 2.41 -5.75 4.46
CA GLY A 53 3.01 -5.67 5.79
C GLY A 53 3.64 -6.97 6.26
N ASP A 54 4.46 -6.86 7.31
CA ASP A 54 5.20 -7.98 7.90
C ASP A 54 4.32 -8.87 8.80
N ALA A 55 4.97 -9.81 9.50
CA ALA A 55 4.33 -10.74 10.41
C ALA A 55 3.98 -10.17 11.80
N VAL A 56 3.97 -8.85 12.03
CA VAL A 56 3.46 -8.32 13.32
C VAL A 56 2.01 -8.76 13.49
N ASP A 57 1.68 -9.24 14.70
CA ASP A 57 0.33 -9.64 15.10
C ASP A 57 -0.71 -8.57 14.75
N LEU A 58 -1.87 -9.02 14.28
CA LEU A 58 -3.03 -8.19 14.01
C LEU A 58 -3.81 -7.96 15.30
N ALA A 59 -4.57 -6.88 15.37
CA ALA A 59 -5.47 -6.61 16.50
C ALA A 59 -6.87 -6.27 15.99
N PHE A 60 -7.72 -7.29 15.85
CA PHE A 60 -9.11 -7.12 15.44
C PHE A 60 -9.94 -6.49 16.56
N GLU A 61 -10.91 -5.64 16.20
CA GLU A 61 -11.72 -4.92 17.18
C GLU A 61 -12.69 -5.83 17.96
N ASP A 62 -13.17 -6.90 17.33
CA ASP A 62 -14.17 -7.82 17.89
C ASP A 62 -13.58 -9.06 18.59
N SER A 63 -12.34 -9.41 18.27
CA SER A 63 -11.70 -10.67 18.69
C SER A 63 -10.31 -10.49 19.30
N GLY A 64 -9.73 -9.28 19.23
CA GLY A 64 -8.48 -8.92 19.90
C GLY A 64 -7.21 -9.33 19.12
N PRO A 65 -6.06 -9.46 19.80
CA PRO A 65 -4.79 -9.74 19.15
C PRO A 65 -4.71 -11.18 18.63
N VAL A 66 -4.28 -11.34 17.38
CA VAL A 66 -4.12 -12.63 16.72
C VAL A 66 -2.81 -12.64 15.94
N PRO A 67 -2.01 -13.74 15.97
CA PRO A 67 -0.86 -13.87 15.09
C PRO A 67 -1.25 -13.66 13.63
N ASN A 68 -0.41 -12.96 12.87
CA ASN A 68 -0.63 -12.77 11.44
C ASN A 68 -0.30 -14.07 10.68
N TYR A 69 -1.21 -15.05 10.77
CA TYR A 69 -1.03 -16.38 10.20
C TYR A 69 -0.88 -16.37 8.68
N LEU A 70 -1.49 -15.41 7.98
CA LEU A 70 -1.27 -15.24 6.55
C LEU A 70 0.20 -14.89 6.29
N ALA A 71 0.74 -13.86 6.93
CA ALA A 71 2.15 -13.50 6.77
C ALA A 71 3.11 -14.64 7.13
N LEU A 72 2.81 -15.40 8.19
CA LEU A 72 3.59 -16.58 8.59
C LEU A 72 3.50 -17.71 7.55
N GLY A 73 2.31 -17.94 6.99
CA GLY A 73 2.09 -18.90 5.91
C GLY A 73 2.79 -18.51 4.62
N VAL A 74 2.79 -17.22 4.26
CA VAL A 74 3.54 -16.67 3.12
C VAL A 74 5.04 -16.86 3.32
N LYS A 75 5.55 -16.55 4.52
CA LYS A 75 6.96 -16.81 4.83
C LYS A 75 7.29 -18.29 4.69
N GLY A 76 6.47 -19.17 5.26
CA GLY A 76 6.60 -20.61 5.15
C GLY A 76 6.59 -21.10 3.69
N PHE A 77 5.70 -20.58 2.85
CA PHE A 77 5.64 -20.90 1.43
C PHE A 77 6.97 -20.64 0.71
N PHE A 78 7.55 -19.46 0.90
CA PHE A 78 8.83 -19.09 0.27
C PHE A 78 10.01 -19.84 0.90
N ASP A 79 10.04 -20.02 2.22
CA ASP A 79 11.09 -20.78 2.91
C ASP A 79 11.10 -22.27 2.47
N GLU A 80 9.92 -22.82 2.18
CA GLU A 80 9.78 -24.19 1.66
C GLU A 80 10.04 -24.32 0.16
N GLY A 81 10.36 -23.24 -0.56
CA GLY A 81 10.78 -23.28 -1.96
C GLY A 81 9.71 -22.89 -2.98
N GLY A 82 8.59 -22.33 -2.54
CA GLY A 82 7.64 -21.65 -3.43
C GLY A 82 8.26 -20.40 -4.06
N THR A 83 7.89 -20.09 -5.31
CA THR A 83 8.50 -18.99 -6.09
C THR A 83 7.51 -17.95 -6.61
N SER A 84 6.23 -18.32 -6.73
CA SER A 84 5.20 -17.51 -7.38
C SER A 84 3.94 -17.52 -6.52
N LEU A 85 3.57 -16.37 -5.98
CA LEU A 85 2.45 -16.25 -5.05
C LEU A 85 1.61 -15.00 -5.34
N TYR A 86 0.31 -15.18 -5.48
CA TYR A 86 -0.67 -14.09 -5.47
C TYR A 86 -1.32 -13.97 -4.09
N ILE A 87 -1.64 -12.75 -3.68
CA ILE A 87 -2.30 -12.50 -2.40
C ILE A 87 -3.58 -11.72 -2.61
N VAL A 88 -4.66 -12.19 -1.98
CA VAL A 88 -5.86 -11.38 -1.77
C VAL A 88 -6.00 -11.09 -0.30
N ARG A 89 -6.05 -9.81 0.04
CA ARG A 89 -6.29 -9.38 1.42
C ARG A 89 -7.78 -9.38 1.71
N THR A 90 -8.18 -10.03 2.80
CA THR A 90 -9.51 -9.86 3.39
C THR A 90 -9.48 -8.77 4.46
N PHE A 91 -10.54 -7.97 4.53
CA PHE A 91 -10.69 -6.91 5.52
C PHE A 91 -12.17 -6.67 5.81
N ALA A 92 -12.59 -6.85 7.07
CA ALA A 92 -13.95 -6.54 7.50
C ALA A 92 -13.98 -5.18 8.20
N HIS A 93 -14.69 -4.21 7.64
CA HIS A 93 -14.81 -2.89 8.24
C HIS A 93 -15.58 -2.96 9.58
N THR A 94 -15.12 -2.18 10.55
CA THR A 94 -15.79 -2.04 11.87
C THR A 94 -17.18 -1.42 11.74
N SER A 95 -17.32 -0.49 10.79
CA SER A 95 -18.57 0.14 10.38
C SER A 95 -18.69 0.05 8.85
N PRO A 96 -19.48 -0.89 8.31
CA PRO A 96 -19.67 -1.02 6.86
C PRO A 96 -20.21 0.24 6.17
N GLY A 97 -20.98 1.07 6.89
CA GLY A 97 -21.50 2.34 6.37
C GLY A 97 -20.52 3.51 6.41
N ALA A 98 -19.33 3.34 7.03
CA ALA A 98 -18.30 4.37 7.13
C ALA A 98 -16.88 3.77 6.97
N PRO A 99 -16.60 3.11 5.82
CA PRO A 99 -15.40 2.30 5.65
C PRO A 99 -14.09 3.10 5.75
N ASP A 100 -14.10 4.38 5.38
CA ASP A 100 -12.92 5.25 5.35
C ASP A 100 -12.36 5.56 6.74
N THR A 101 -13.18 5.42 7.79
CA THR A 101 -12.75 5.64 9.17
C THR A 101 -11.68 4.64 9.64
N ALA A 102 -11.53 3.50 8.95
CA ALA A 102 -10.57 2.44 9.29
C ALA A 102 -9.19 2.59 8.62
N GLN A 103 -9.01 3.58 7.75
CA GLN A 103 -7.75 3.85 7.02
C GLN A 103 -6.75 4.66 7.85
N GLY A 104 -7.27 5.41 8.81
CA GLY A 104 -6.51 6.31 9.63
C GLY A 104 -6.07 7.56 8.89
N GLY A 105 -6.32 8.72 9.49
CA GLY A 105 -6.19 9.99 8.81
C GLY A 105 -6.27 11.17 9.75
N ALA A 106 -5.69 12.29 9.35
CA ALA A 106 -5.71 13.51 10.12
C ALA A 106 -5.62 14.73 9.19
N ARG A 107 -6.34 15.79 9.58
CA ARG A 107 -6.23 17.09 8.91
C ARG A 107 -4.85 17.70 9.13
N ILE A 108 -4.33 18.35 8.10
CA ILE A 108 -3.09 19.12 8.24
C ILE A 108 -3.37 20.35 9.09
N ILE A 109 -2.53 20.63 10.07
CA ILE A 109 -2.60 21.86 10.89
C ILE A 109 -1.29 22.62 10.69
N PRO A 110 -1.26 23.62 9.78
CA PRO A 110 -0.08 24.42 9.56
C PRO A 110 0.30 25.27 10.78
N PRO A 111 1.59 25.54 10.99
CA PRO A 111 2.05 26.45 12.04
C PRO A 111 1.52 27.87 11.83
N SER A 112 0.96 28.45 12.88
CA SER A 112 0.46 29.83 12.91
C SER A 112 1.03 30.56 14.15
N PRO A 113 1.35 31.87 14.04
CA PRO A 113 1.65 32.70 15.20
C PRO A 113 0.40 32.97 16.06
N THR A 114 -0.79 32.80 15.49
CA THR A 114 -2.10 32.86 16.17
C THR A 114 -2.68 31.45 16.29
N THR A 115 -3.96 31.32 16.69
CA THR A 115 -4.64 30.03 16.77
C THR A 115 -4.51 29.25 15.45
N PRO A 116 -3.90 28.05 15.46
CA PRO A 116 -3.78 27.22 14.25
C PRO A 116 -5.16 26.83 13.74
N GLN A 117 -5.41 27.01 12.45
CA GLN A 117 -6.62 26.57 11.78
C GLN A 117 -6.33 25.30 10.98
N ALA A 118 -7.23 24.33 11.04
CA ALA A 118 -7.13 23.12 10.26
C ALA A 118 -7.22 23.44 8.76
N SER A 119 -6.32 22.85 7.99
CA SER A 119 -6.34 22.85 6.55
C SER A 119 -7.57 22.10 6.02
N PRO A 120 -8.09 22.46 4.84
CA PRO A 120 -9.00 21.59 4.10
C PRO A 120 -8.31 20.28 3.69
N LEU A 121 -6.96 20.25 3.62
CA LEU A 121 -6.22 19.05 3.28
C LEU A 121 -6.17 18.04 4.44
N THR A 122 -6.42 16.79 4.10
CA THR A 122 -6.28 15.63 4.99
C THR A 122 -5.16 14.74 4.48
N VAL A 123 -4.38 14.19 5.41
CA VAL A 123 -3.45 13.09 5.11
C VAL A 123 -4.05 11.83 5.68
N GLN A 124 -4.04 10.75 4.91
CA GLN A 124 -4.59 9.46 5.31
C GLN A 124 -3.70 8.33 4.86
N ALA A 125 -3.80 7.15 5.47
CA ALA A 125 -3.22 5.96 4.86
C ALA A 125 -4.06 5.58 3.62
N ARG A 126 -3.42 5.05 2.59
CA ARG A 126 -4.10 4.62 1.36
C ARG A 126 -4.97 3.39 1.58
N PHE A 127 -4.61 2.56 2.55
CA PHE A 127 -5.26 1.28 2.81
C PHE A 127 -5.67 1.16 4.27
N PRO A 128 -6.79 0.46 4.57
CA PRO A 128 -7.19 0.19 5.94
C PRO A 128 -6.14 -0.64 6.68
N GLY A 129 -6.06 -0.47 8.00
CA GLY A 129 -5.11 -1.19 8.84
C GLY A 129 -4.53 -0.34 9.96
N LYS A 130 -4.27 -0.96 11.11
CA LYS A 130 -3.65 -0.27 12.26
C LYS A 130 -2.23 0.20 11.98
N ALA A 131 -1.56 -0.47 11.04
CA ALA A 131 -0.26 -0.03 10.52
C ALA A 131 -0.33 1.34 9.82
N GLY A 132 -1.52 1.83 9.46
CA GLY A 132 -1.79 3.14 8.85
C GLY A 132 -1.66 4.32 9.80
N ASN A 133 -1.54 4.09 11.11
CA ASN A 133 -1.38 5.11 12.16
C ASN A 133 0.01 5.76 12.18
N VAL A 134 0.52 6.13 11.02
CA VAL A 134 1.89 6.62 10.81
C VAL A 134 2.04 8.08 11.21
N ARG A 135 3.28 8.51 11.42
CA ARG A 135 3.63 9.92 11.52
C ARG A 135 4.24 10.39 10.22
N VAL A 136 3.59 11.35 9.58
CA VAL A 136 4.03 11.99 8.35
C VAL A 136 4.67 13.32 8.68
N THR A 137 5.84 13.60 8.10
CA THR A 137 6.48 14.90 8.23
C THR A 137 6.76 15.52 6.87
N PHE A 138 6.16 16.68 6.64
CA PHE A 138 6.48 17.56 5.52
C PHE A 138 7.56 18.54 5.97
N THR A 139 8.64 18.64 5.20
CA THR A 139 9.71 19.62 5.44
C THR A 139 9.85 20.54 4.24
N LEU A 140 9.63 21.83 4.42
CA LEU A 140 9.84 22.84 3.39
C LEU A 140 11.33 22.93 3.05
N ARG A 141 11.64 22.80 1.76
CA ARG A 141 12.98 22.94 1.21
C ARG A 141 12.98 24.10 0.23
N ALA A 142 13.77 25.12 0.52
CA ALA A 142 14.06 26.21 -0.40
C ALA A 142 15.42 25.99 -1.08
N GLY A 143 15.48 26.24 -2.39
CA GLY A 143 16.71 26.31 -3.15
C GLY A 143 17.48 27.60 -2.89
N LYS A 144 18.53 27.85 -3.69
CA LYS A 144 19.22 29.15 -3.70
C LYS A 144 18.31 30.22 -4.31
N ASN A 145 18.60 31.49 -4.03
CA ASN A 145 17.95 32.60 -4.71
C ASN A 145 18.21 32.49 -6.22
N VAL A 146 17.14 32.44 -7.01
CA VAL A 146 17.17 32.32 -8.49
C VAL A 146 17.03 33.69 -9.18
N LEU A 147 16.78 34.76 -8.43
CA LEU A 147 16.77 36.12 -8.94
C LEU A 147 18.21 36.62 -9.12
N VAL A 148 18.56 37.03 -10.34
CA VAL A 148 19.88 37.54 -10.70
C VAL A 148 19.76 38.94 -11.25
N GLN A 149 20.60 39.85 -10.73
CA GLN A 149 20.70 41.21 -11.24
C GLN A 149 21.51 41.24 -12.54
N ARG A 150 20.98 41.90 -13.57
CA ARG A 150 21.67 42.16 -14.86
C ARG A 150 21.51 43.62 -15.26
N ALA A 151 22.33 44.06 -16.22
CA ALA A 151 22.27 45.43 -16.75
C ALA A 151 20.89 45.81 -17.31
N ALA A 152 20.18 44.85 -17.92
CA ALA A 152 18.82 45.02 -18.44
C ALA A 152 17.71 44.82 -17.37
N GLY A 153 18.07 44.71 -16.09
CA GLY A 153 17.16 44.50 -14.97
C GLY A 153 17.22 43.09 -14.35
N PRO A 154 16.51 42.87 -13.22
CA PRO A 154 16.44 41.57 -12.55
C PRO A 154 15.78 40.51 -13.43
N ARG A 155 16.32 39.30 -13.44
CA ARG A 155 15.76 38.16 -14.19
C ARG A 155 15.85 36.87 -13.38
N LEU A 156 14.97 35.91 -13.65
CA LEU A 156 15.06 34.57 -13.08
C LEU A 156 16.08 33.73 -13.86
N ASN A 157 16.87 32.93 -13.15
CA ASN A 157 17.86 32.03 -13.74
C ASN A 157 17.78 30.64 -13.08
N ARG A 158 18.10 29.58 -13.83
CA ARG A 158 18.02 28.17 -13.36
C ARG A 158 16.62 27.77 -12.87
N VAL A 159 15.59 28.30 -13.53
CA VAL A 159 14.20 27.91 -13.36
C VAL A 159 13.70 27.26 -14.63
N HIS A 160 12.69 26.40 -14.50
CA HIS A 160 11.91 25.89 -15.61
C HIS A 160 10.48 26.40 -15.53
N GLU A 161 9.74 26.32 -16.63
CA GLU A 161 8.30 26.56 -16.59
C GLU A 161 7.65 25.58 -15.59
N TYR A 162 6.70 26.09 -14.81
CA TYR A 162 6.00 25.38 -13.74
C TYR A 162 6.81 25.11 -12.46
N ASP A 163 8.05 25.63 -12.35
CA ASP A 163 8.74 25.65 -11.06
C ASP A 163 7.94 26.50 -10.05
N VAL A 164 7.64 25.91 -8.89
CA VAL A 164 6.97 26.62 -7.79
C VAL A 164 8.01 27.34 -6.93
N VAL A 165 7.82 28.63 -6.72
CA VAL A 165 8.78 29.52 -6.05
C VAL A 165 8.14 30.33 -4.95
N TRP A 166 8.90 30.62 -3.90
CA TRP A 166 8.59 31.64 -2.91
C TRP A 166 9.29 32.93 -3.31
N ALA A 167 8.54 34.00 -3.57
CA ALA A 167 9.08 35.29 -3.96
C ALA A 167 8.70 36.38 -2.96
N THR A 168 9.65 37.23 -2.58
CA THR A 168 9.43 38.36 -1.67
C THR A 168 9.51 39.69 -2.39
N ALA A 169 8.67 40.65 -2.02
CA ALA A 169 8.67 42.01 -2.57
C ALA A 169 8.21 43.05 -1.52
N GLY A 170 8.41 44.34 -1.85
CA GLY A 170 7.93 45.47 -1.04
C GLY A 170 8.80 45.79 0.19
N SER A 171 8.38 46.82 0.94
CA SER A 171 9.01 47.26 2.19
C SER A 171 7.92 47.56 3.23
N PRO A 172 7.78 46.77 4.32
CA PRO A 172 8.59 45.59 4.65
C PRO A 172 8.39 44.44 3.65
N ALA A 173 9.41 43.61 3.47
CA ALA A 173 9.37 42.49 2.53
C ALA A 173 8.27 41.49 2.92
N ARG A 174 7.32 41.26 2.01
CA ARG A 174 6.29 40.21 2.13
C ARG A 174 6.51 39.18 1.05
N GLY A 175 6.34 37.91 1.39
CA GLY A 175 6.49 36.81 0.46
C GLY A 175 5.16 36.15 0.13
N ASP A 176 5.09 35.59 -1.06
CA ASP A 176 4.01 34.71 -1.48
C ASP A 176 4.54 33.59 -2.41
N VAL A 177 3.69 32.61 -2.68
CA VAL A 177 4.00 31.50 -3.59
C VAL A 177 3.56 31.85 -5.00
N TYR A 178 4.43 31.52 -5.96
CA TYR A 178 4.22 31.75 -7.38
C TYR A 178 4.61 30.54 -8.20
N VAL A 179 4.08 30.46 -9.41
CA VAL A 179 4.50 29.53 -10.45
C VAL A 179 5.30 30.29 -11.50
N VAL A 180 6.44 29.74 -11.92
CA VAL A 180 7.23 30.29 -13.03
C VAL A 180 6.53 30.02 -14.35
N ARG A 181 6.28 31.07 -15.13
CA ARG A 181 5.74 30.97 -16.49
C ARG A 181 6.71 31.55 -17.50
N ARG A 182 6.66 31.06 -18.74
CA ARG A 182 7.39 31.67 -19.85
C ARG A 182 6.46 32.59 -20.61
N ASP A 183 6.83 33.86 -20.72
CA ASP A 183 6.12 34.80 -21.57
C ASP A 183 6.33 34.39 -23.04
N THR A 184 5.25 34.15 -23.78
CA THR A 184 5.30 33.61 -25.14
C THR A 184 5.74 34.64 -26.18
N LEU A 185 5.63 35.94 -25.88
CA LEU A 185 6.00 37.02 -26.79
C LEU A 185 7.47 37.41 -26.65
N THR A 186 7.95 37.46 -25.41
CA THR A 186 9.30 37.93 -25.07
C THR A 186 10.28 36.80 -24.76
N GLY A 187 9.77 35.61 -24.42
CA GLY A 187 10.57 34.47 -24.00
C GLY A 187 11.15 34.58 -22.58
N GLU A 188 10.87 35.68 -21.88
CA GLU A 188 11.34 35.94 -20.51
C GLU A 188 10.51 35.17 -19.47
N TRP A 189 11.10 34.92 -18.30
CA TRP A 189 10.41 34.28 -17.18
C TRP A 189 9.57 35.28 -16.40
N THR A 190 8.34 34.89 -16.08
CA THR A 190 7.37 35.66 -15.30
C THR A 190 6.86 34.84 -14.11
N LEU A 191 6.16 35.50 -13.18
CA LEU A 191 5.55 34.88 -12.01
C LEU A 191 4.03 34.98 -12.12
N ALA A 192 3.33 33.86 -11.93
CA ALA A 192 1.88 33.75 -11.97
C ALA A 192 1.33 33.03 -10.72
N GLY A 193 0.00 32.98 -10.57
CA GLY A 193 -0.68 32.22 -9.52
C GLY A 193 -0.79 32.88 -8.15
N GLY A 194 0.14 33.78 -7.81
CA GLY A 194 0.08 34.59 -6.61
C GLY A 194 -0.39 36.03 -6.89
N PRO A 195 -0.46 36.90 -5.86
CA PRO A 195 -0.75 38.32 -6.04
C PRO A 195 0.24 38.96 -7.03
N ARG A 196 -0.28 39.76 -7.97
CA ARG A 196 0.51 40.29 -9.10
C ARG A 196 1.90 40.82 -8.68
N LEU A 197 2.95 40.14 -9.12
CA LEU A 197 4.34 40.50 -8.88
C LEU A 197 5.17 40.46 -10.17
N ALA A 198 5.63 41.63 -10.61
CA ALA A 198 6.62 41.70 -11.67
C ALA A 198 8.00 41.27 -11.14
N VAL A 199 8.75 40.48 -11.91
CA VAL A 199 10.10 40.01 -11.54
C VAL A 199 11.04 41.19 -11.22
N ALA A 200 10.87 42.32 -11.90
CA ALA A 200 11.64 43.54 -11.64
C ALA A 200 11.46 44.11 -10.22
N ASN A 201 10.33 43.81 -9.56
CA ASN A 201 10.00 44.28 -8.21
C ASN A 201 10.30 43.22 -7.13
N ALA A 202 10.74 42.03 -7.52
CA ALA A 202 11.10 40.97 -6.58
C ALA A 202 12.43 41.30 -5.88
N ILE A 203 12.51 41.03 -4.59
CA ILE A 203 13.72 41.17 -3.76
C ILE A 203 14.48 39.84 -3.74
N SER A 204 13.77 38.73 -3.61
CA SER A 204 14.35 37.39 -3.61
C SER A 204 13.33 36.38 -4.12
N VAL A 205 13.80 35.33 -4.81
CA VAL A 205 12.96 34.28 -5.37
C VAL A 205 13.65 32.95 -5.13
N HIS A 206 12.97 31.99 -4.48
CA HIS A 206 13.55 30.69 -4.12
C HIS A 206 12.64 29.58 -4.59
N ARG A 207 13.17 28.60 -5.35
CA ARG A 207 12.38 27.40 -5.67
C ARG A 207 12.06 26.62 -4.41
N ILE A 208 10.80 26.27 -4.20
CA ILE A 208 10.35 25.52 -3.04
C ILE A 208 9.91 24.11 -3.42
N THR A 209 10.15 23.16 -2.51
CA THR A 209 9.76 21.75 -2.60
C THR A 209 9.48 21.24 -1.19
N ALA A 210 8.78 20.11 -1.06
CA ALA A 210 8.58 19.43 0.21
C ALA A 210 9.37 18.12 0.25
N SER A 211 10.16 17.89 1.29
CA SER A 211 10.59 16.53 1.64
C SER A 211 9.51 15.87 2.48
N VAL A 212 9.10 14.66 2.09
CA VAL A 212 8.09 13.87 2.82
C VAL A 212 8.78 12.68 3.46
N GLU A 213 8.64 12.57 4.78
CA GLU A 213 9.16 11.47 5.59
C GLU A 213 8.01 10.79 6.34
N VAL A 214 8.06 9.46 6.46
CA VAL A 214 7.09 8.65 7.21
C VAL A 214 7.80 7.89 8.32
N GLN A 215 7.15 7.77 9.47
CA GLN A 215 7.57 6.89 10.55
C GLN A 215 6.42 5.97 10.93
N HIS A 216 6.70 4.69 11.04
CA HIS A 216 5.71 3.70 11.46
C HIS A 216 5.63 3.61 12.98
N PRO A 217 4.43 3.32 13.53
CA PRO A 217 4.29 2.97 14.94
C PRO A 217 5.20 1.81 15.31
N THR A 218 5.85 1.93 16.46
CA THR A 218 6.63 0.88 17.09
C THR A 218 6.46 0.98 18.60
N VAL A 219 7.15 0.15 19.34
CA VAL A 219 7.23 0.22 20.80
C VAL A 219 8.67 0.50 21.21
N ASP A 220 8.86 1.36 22.21
CA ASP A 220 10.18 1.55 22.80
C ASP A 220 10.58 0.32 23.66
N PRO A 221 11.84 0.22 24.14
CA PRO A 221 12.27 -0.89 24.99
C PRO A 221 11.49 -1.05 26.31
N ARG A 222 10.63 -0.09 26.67
CA ARG A 222 9.75 -0.12 27.85
C ARG A 222 8.30 -0.43 27.48
N GLY A 223 8.03 -0.82 26.23
CA GLY A 223 6.70 -1.16 25.72
C GLY A 223 5.79 0.05 25.48
N ARG A 224 6.31 1.29 25.44
CA ARG A 224 5.49 2.48 25.20
C ARG A 224 5.35 2.76 23.71
N PRO A 225 4.21 3.30 23.25
CA PRO A 225 4.04 3.72 21.86
C PRO A 225 5.14 4.69 21.45
N ALA A 226 5.83 4.35 20.37
CA ALA A 226 6.90 5.13 19.78
C ALA A 226 6.78 5.11 18.26
N TYR A 227 7.69 5.81 17.59
CA TYR A 227 7.81 5.79 16.13
C TYR A 227 9.19 5.29 15.74
N GLY A 228 9.22 4.40 14.74
CA GLY A 228 10.44 3.87 14.17
C GLY A 228 11.29 4.92 13.43
N PRO A 229 12.33 4.49 12.70
CA PRO A 229 13.15 5.40 11.93
C PRO A 229 12.35 6.16 10.87
N ARG A 230 12.85 7.33 10.47
CA ARG A 230 12.27 8.12 9.38
C ARG A 230 12.65 7.51 8.04
N GLN A 231 11.63 7.19 7.25
CA GLN A 231 11.78 6.77 5.86
C GLN A 231 11.42 7.92 4.93
N MET A 232 12.33 8.29 4.04
CA MET A 232 12.10 9.33 3.03
C MET A 232 11.22 8.75 1.92
N LEU A 233 10.04 9.33 1.69
CA LEU A 233 9.22 9.01 0.52
C LEU A 233 9.74 9.74 -0.72
N GLY A 234 10.18 10.98 -0.56
CA GLY A 234 10.73 11.74 -1.66
C GLY A 234 10.80 13.24 -1.42
N LYS A 235 11.35 13.94 -2.41
CA LYS A 235 11.36 15.40 -2.51
C LYS A 235 10.43 15.79 -3.65
N LEU A 236 9.29 16.39 -3.30
CA LEU A 236 8.16 16.58 -4.19
C LEU A 236 7.88 18.08 -4.41
N GLY A 237 7.44 18.43 -5.62
CA GLY A 237 6.95 19.76 -5.98
C GLY A 237 5.49 19.97 -5.57
N PHE A 238 4.93 21.14 -5.90
CA PHE A 238 3.54 21.47 -5.60
C PHE A 238 2.65 21.58 -6.86
N ASP A 239 3.24 21.63 -8.06
CA ASP A 239 2.45 21.82 -9.29
C ASP A 239 1.78 20.49 -9.72
N PRO A 240 0.44 20.43 -9.79
CA PRO A 240 -0.28 19.20 -10.13
C PRO A 240 -0.07 18.75 -11.59
N ARG A 241 0.46 19.61 -12.48
CA ARG A 241 0.80 19.23 -13.86
C ARG A 241 2.02 18.31 -13.94
N ALA A 242 2.86 18.32 -12.89
CA ALA A 242 4.10 17.55 -12.83
C ALA A 242 3.86 16.12 -12.31
N VAL A 243 3.25 15.27 -13.16
CA VAL A 243 2.91 13.87 -12.83
C VAL A 243 4.13 13.10 -12.33
N GLY A 244 3.97 12.45 -11.17
CA GLY A 244 5.01 11.61 -10.56
C GLY A 244 6.11 12.37 -9.82
N THR A 245 6.05 13.71 -9.77
CA THR A 245 7.03 14.53 -9.03
C THR A 245 6.41 15.57 -8.11
N SER A 246 5.09 15.79 -8.16
CA SER A 246 4.37 16.70 -7.26
C SER A 246 3.62 15.97 -6.15
N LEU A 247 3.41 16.67 -5.02
CA LEU A 247 2.70 16.12 -3.86
C LEU A 247 1.31 15.59 -4.21
N SER A 248 0.52 16.37 -4.95
CA SER A 248 -0.86 16.02 -5.30
C SER A 248 -0.97 14.88 -6.31
N THR A 249 0.06 14.62 -7.11
CA THR A 249 0.06 13.50 -8.07
C THR A 249 0.68 12.24 -7.49
N VAL A 250 1.77 12.39 -6.72
CA VAL A 250 2.46 11.28 -6.07
C VAL A 250 1.64 10.76 -4.90
N LEU A 251 1.11 11.64 -4.05
CA LEU A 251 0.27 11.29 -2.91
C LEU A 251 -1.23 11.35 -3.25
N ALA A 252 -1.61 11.22 -4.52
CA ALA A 252 -3.02 11.24 -4.90
C ALA A 252 -3.79 10.12 -4.17
N ALA A 253 -4.97 10.44 -3.62
CA ALA A 253 -5.86 9.43 -3.05
C ALA A 253 -6.28 8.40 -4.10
N LYS A 254 -6.72 8.88 -5.27
CA LYS A 254 -6.96 8.06 -6.46
C LYS A 254 -5.74 8.13 -7.38
N THR A 255 -5.06 7.01 -7.56
CA THR A 255 -3.91 6.89 -8.47
C THR A 255 -4.34 6.50 -9.87
N SER A 256 -3.57 6.92 -10.88
CA SER A 256 -3.89 6.63 -12.29
C SER A 256 -3.68 5.17 -12.72
N SER A 257 -3.05 4.33 -11.88
CA SER A 257 -2.90 2.90 -12.11
C SER A 257 -2.71 2.11 -10.80
N HIS A 258 -3.06 0.83 -10.82
CA HIS A 258 -2.82 -0.10 -9.71
C HIS A 258 -1.33 -0.19 -9.35
N GLY A 259 -0.45 -0.29 -10.35
CA GLY A 259 1.00 -0.30 -10.14
C GLY A 259 1.51 0.96 -9.42
N GLN A 260 0.96 2.14 -9.70
CA GLN A 260 1.31 3.37 -8.97
C GLN A 260 0.82 3.36 -7.52
N ALA A 261 -0.33 2.76 -7.24
CA ALA A 261 -0.81 2.57 -5.87
C ALA A 261 0.13 1.69 -5.04
N LEU A 262 0.76 0.71 -5.69
CA LEU A 262 1.68 -0.26 -5.07
C LEU A 262 3.15 0.17 -5.11
N ALA A 263 3.53 1.06 -6.03
CA ALA A 263 4.93 1.46 -6.27
C ALA A 263 5.54 2.32 -5.16
N MET A 264 4.76 2.69 -4.13
CA MET A 264 5.30 3.35 -2.94
C MET A 264 5.94 2.29 -2.03
N PRO A 265 7.27 2.31 -1.83
CA PRO A 265 8.00 1.25 -1.12
C PRO A 265 7.70 1.17 0.38
N THR A 266 6.84 2.04 0.90
CA THR A 266 6.37 2.09 2.29
C THR A 266 4.95 2.58 2.28
N MET A 267 4.12 2.06 3.20
CA MET A 267 2.72 2.44 3.44
C MET A 267 2.32 3.70 2.69
N PRO A 268 1.66 3.57 1.54
CA PRO A 268 1.34 4.73 0.77
C PRO A 268 0.37 5.57 1.58
N ILE A 269 0.75 6.79 1.90
CA ILE A 269 -0.19 7.80 2.38
C ILE A 269 -0.84 8.48 1.17
N ALA A 270 -2.01 9.02 1.37
CA ALA A 270 -2.73 9.85 0.43
C ALA A 270 -2.94 11.25 1.00
N LEU A 271 -2.99 12.22 0.11
CA LEU A 271 -3.35 13.61 0.36
C LEU A 271 -4.72 13.85 -0.28
N GLU A 272 -5.70 14.20 0.54
CA GLU A 272 -7.08 14.48 0.15
C GLU A 272 -7.44 15.96 0.32
N GLY A 273 -8.55 16.35 -0.30
CA GLY A 273 -9.12 17.71 -0.19
C GLY A 273 -8.44 18.74 -1.09
N VAL A 274 -7.63 18.31 -2.07
CA VAL A 274 -7.01 19.23 -3.05
C VAL A 274 -8.09 19.94 -3.87
N ASP A 275 -9.13 19.23 -4.28
CA ASP A 275 -10.27 19.81 -5.01
C ASP A 275 -11.14 20.72 -4.11
N ASP A 276 -11.07 20.53 -2.80
CA ASP A 276 -11.78 21.33 -1.78
C ASP A 276 -11.05 22.64 -1.42
N LEU A 277 -9.92 22.94 -2.06
CA LEU A 277 -9.19 24.21 -1.84
C LEU A 277 -9.93 25.44 -2.39
N GLY A 278 -11.06 25.25 -3.08
CA GLY A 278 -11.88 26.34 -3.62
C GLY A 278 -11.24 27.09 -4.79
N ILE A 279 -10.19 26.52 -5.38
CA ILE A 279 -9.53 27.05 -6.59
C ILE A 279 -10.23 26.44 -7.81
N PRO A 280 -10.77 27.24 -8.74
CA PRO A 280 -11.38 26.72 -9.95
C PRO A 280 -10.41 25.83 -10.74
N PRO A 281 -10.85 24.72 -11.36
CA PRO A 281 -9.97 23.84 -12.13
C PRO A 281 -9.21 24.54 -13.27
N GLN A 282 -9.74 25.66 -13.75
CA GLN A 282 -9.13 26.48 -14.81
C GLN A 282 -8.03 27.43 -14.30
N SER A 283 -7.96 27.68 -12.99
CA SER A 283 -6.94 28.50 -12.32
C SER A 283 -5.66 27.69 -12.04
N GLY A 284 -5.13 27.02 -13.07
CA GLY A 284 -4.05 26.05 -12.91
C GLY A 284 -2.73 26.61 -12.35
N ASP A 285 -2.52 27.93 -12.39
CA ASP A 285 -1.33 28.56 -11.81
C ASP A 285 -1.53 28.94 -10.32
N GLU A 286 -2.76 29.05 -9.82
CA GLU A 286 -3.05 29.39 -8.40
C GLU A 286 -2.99 28.16 -7.48
N LEU A 287 -3.41 27.00 -8.02
CA LEU A 287 -3.50 25.74 -7.27
C LEU A 287 -2.17 25.29 -6.62
N PRO A 288 -0.99 25.41 -7.25
CA PRO A 288 0.28 25.04 -6.61
C PRO A 288 0.59 25.87 -5.36
N GLY A 289 0.24 27.17 -5.39
CA GLY A 289 0.37 28.06 -4.24
C GLY A 289 -0.61 27.73 -3.12
N ALA A 290 -1.86 27.39 -3.48
CA ALA A 290 -2.87 26.94 -2.54
C ALA A 290 -2.46 25.64 -1.82
N ILE A 291 -1.95 24.63 -2.55
CA ILE A 291 -1.44 23.39 -1.96
C ILE A 291 -0.27 23.67 -0.99
N ALA A 292 0.71 24.48 -1.42
CA ALA A 292 1.85 24.82 -0.57
C ALA A 292 1.40 25.53 0.72
N THR A 293 0.46 26.46 0.60
CA THR A 293 -0.11 27.20 1.75
C THR A 293 -0.92 26.31 2.66
N ALA A 294 -1.73 25.40 2.10
CA ALA A 294 -2.55 24.48 2.87
C ALA A 294 -1.72 23.44 3.64
N ILE A 295 -0.51 23.11 3.17
CA ILE A 295 0.41 22.21 3.88
C ILE A 295 1.23 22.96 4.92
N PHE A 296 1.92 24.04 4.53
CA PHE A 296 2.95 24.68 5.34
C PHE A 296 2.47 25.93 6.08
N GLY A 297 1.38 26.56 5.61
CA GLY A 297 0.92 27.85 6.09
C GLY A 297 1.90 28.97 5.74
N GLN A 298 1.44 30.20 5.87
CA GLN A 298 2.26 31.39 5.55
C GLN A 298 3.48 31.51 6.47
N THR A 299 3.37 31.07 7.73
CA THR A 299 4.47 31.14 8.70
C THR A 299 5.67 30.30 8.29
N ALA A 300 5.46 29.02 7.92
CA ALA A 300 6.57 28.18 7.51
C ALA A 300 7.05 28.56 6.11
N LEU A 301 6.15 28.94 5.19
CA LEU A 301 6.55 29.41 3.86
C LEU A 301 7.45 30.65 3.91
N ALA A 302 7.18 31.59 4.83
CA ALA A 302 8.02 32.78 5.04
C ALA A 302 9.48 32.46 5.41
N THR A 303 9.76 31.25 5.93
CA THR A 303 11.12 30.83 6.24
C THR A 303 11.94 30.45 4.99
N ALA A 304 11.31 30.33 3.82
CA ALA A 304 12.00 29.97 2.57
C ALA A 304 13.07 30.99 2.15
N SER A 305 12.87 32.28 2.47
CA SER A 305 13.86 33.34 2.24
C SER A 305 14.90 33.47 3.35
N VAL A 306 14.83 32.64 4.40
CA VAL A 306 15.69 32.71 5.59
C VAL A 306 16.60 31.47 5.64
N PRO A 307 17.87 31.56 5.17
CA PRO A 307 18.77 30.42 5.12
C PRO A 307 19.06 29.77 6.48
N THR A 308 18.97 30.56 7.56
CA THR A 308 19.27 30.16 8.94
C THR A 308 18.06 29.64 9.72
N ALA A 309 16.86 29.60 9.12
CA ALA A 309 15.64 29.15 9.80
C ALA A 309 15.83 27.76 10.42
N ARG A 310 15.26 27.51 11.60
CA ARG A 310 15.41 26.20 12.25
C ARG A 310 14.58 25.15 11.51
N LEU A 311 14.92 23.86 11.65
CA LEU A 311 14.15 22.80 11.01
C LEU A 311 12.70 22.76 11.47
N ARG A 312 12.44 23.00 12.76
CA ARG A 312 11.07 23.01 13.32
C ARG A 312 10.17 24.11 12.76
N GLU A 313 10.75 25.22 12.30
CA GLU A 313 10.01 26.33 11.68
C GLU A 313 9.64 26.01 10.23
N ARG A 314 10.25 24.97 9.66
CA ARG A 314 10.11 24.51 8.27
C ARG A 314 9.34 23.20 8.16
N ARG A 315 8.85 22.64 9.27
CA ARG A 315 8.26 21.30 9.30
C ARG A 315 6.81 21.34 9.76
N VAL A 316 5.99 20.53 9.12
CA VAL A 316 4.63 20.21 9.53
C VAL A 316 4.57 18.72 9.78
N VAL A 317 4.16 18.34 10.99
CA VAL A 317 4.08 16.94 11.43
C VAL A 317 2.61 16.60 11.59
N VAL A 318 2.17 15.57 10.87
CA VAL A 318 0.82 15.04 10.92
C VAL A 318 0.91 13.64 11.51
N THR A 319 0.16 13.36 12.56
CA THR A 319 0.08 12.02 13.15
C THR A 319 -1.27 11.45 12.77
N LEU A 320 -1.26 10.35 12.03
CA LEU A 320 -2.48 9.64 11.66
C LEU A 320 -2.90 8.74 12.81
N ASP A 321 -4.19 8.75 13.10
CA ASP A 321 -4.85 7.90 14.09
C ASP A 321 -6.10 7.27 13.46
N HIS A 322 -6.85 6.48 14.24
CA HIS A 322 -8.06 5.76 13.83
C HIS A 322 -7.90 4.64 12.80
N GLY A 323 -6.70 4.36 12.31
CA GLY A 323 -6.42 3.15 11.53
C GLY A 323 -6.68 1.90 12.38
N SER A 324 -7.42 0.94 11.83
CA SER A 324 -7.83 -0.29 12.51
C SER A 324 -7.60 -1.51 11.62
N ASP A 325 -7.28 -2.67 12.22
CA ASP A 325 -7.20 -3.94 11.49
C ASP A 325 -8.58 -4.55 11.18
N GLY A 326 -9.65 -3.84 11.54
CA GLY A 326 -11.02 -4.24 11.26
C GLY A 326 -11.58 -5.23 12.28
N ASN A 327 -12.74 -5.79 11.96
CA ASN A 327 -13.25 -6.99 12.60
C ASN A 327 -12.56 -8.23 12.02
N ALA A 328 -12.64 -9.35 12.71
CA ALA A 328 -12.21 -10.64 12.18
C ALA A 328 -12.94 -10.96 10.85
N PRO A 329 -12.23 -11.16 9.72
CA PRO A 329 -12.88 -11.43 8.44
C PRO A 329 -13.59 -12.78 8.44
N GLY A 330 -14.87 -12.76 8.06
CA GLY A 330 -15.77 -13.90 7.97
C GLY A 330 -15.94 -14.41 6.55
N VAL A 331 -16.92 -15.30 6.36
CA VAL A 331 -17.17 -15.96 5.06
C VAL A 331 -17.42 -14.95 3.94
N THR A 332 -18.12 -13.86 4.22
CA THR A 332 -18.44 -12.79 3.27
C THR A 332 -17.19 -12.13 2.69
N GLU A 333 -16.19 -11.82 3.51
CA GLU A 333 -14.95 -11.20 3.03
C GLU A 333 -14.08 -12.18 2.23
N TYR A 334 -14.19 -13.49 2.50
CA TYR A 334 -13.50 -14.51 1.72
C TYR A 334 -14.19 -14.79 0.39
N GLU A 335 -15.53 -14.87 0.36
CA GLU A 335 -16.27 -15.05 -0.89
C GLU A 335 -16.08 -13.85 -1.82
N GLY A 336 -16.11 -12.65 -1.26
CA GLY A 336 -16.08 -11.40 -2.03
C GLY A 336 -17.46 -10.98 -2.49
N ASP A 337 -17.55 -9.74 -2.97
CA ASP A 337 -18.76 -9.10 -3.45
C ASP A 337 -18.52 -8.59 -4.88
N VAL A 338 -19.39 -8.98 -5.81
CA VAL A 338 -19.34 -8.54 -7.21
C VAL A 338 -19.67 -7.05 -7.37
N SER A 339 -20.28 -6.44 -6.36
CA SER A 339 -20.62 -5.02 -6.28
C SER A 339 -19.63 -4.22 -5.42
N PHE A 340 -18.50 -4.83 -5.05
CA PHE A 340 -17.47 -4.16 -4.28
C PHE A 340 -16.90 -2.97 -5.07
N ASN A 341 -16.93 -1.78 -4.46
CA ASN A 341 -16.21 -0.62 -4.95
C ASN A 341 -14.96 -0.43 -4.10
N ASP A 342 -13.80 -0.36 -4.76
CA ASP A 342 -12.55 -0.10 -4.07
C ASP A 342 -12.34 1.40 -3.81
N TYR A 343 -11.22 1.73 -3.15
CA TYR A 343 -10.85 3.12 -2.86
C TYR A 343 -10.50 3.94 -4.12
N GLN A 344 -10.24 3.28 -5.26
CA GLN A 344 -10.09 3.97 -6.56
C GLN A 344 -11.47 4.31 -7.12
N ASP A 345 -12.49 3.50 -6.81
CA ASP A 345 -13.87 3.59 -7.27
C ASP A 345 -13.89 3.73 -8.80
N ASP A 346 -13.11 2.87 -9.46
CA ASP A 346 -13.00 2.80 -10.92
C ASP A 346 -13.96 1.72 -11.46
N PRO A 347 -15.14 2.12 -11.98
CA PRO A 347 -16.13 1.18 -12.49
C PRO A 347 -15.66 0.47 -13.77
N ILE A 348 -14.65 1.00 -14.47
CA ILE A 348 -14.06 0.35 -15.65
C ILE A 348 -13.17 -0.82 -15.21
N ALA A 349 -12.50 -0.69 -14.07
CA ALA A 349 -11.63 -1.72 -13.53
C ALA A 349 -12.39 -2.88 -12.86
N ALA A 350 -13.67 -2.70 -12.53
CA ALA A 350 -14.53 -3.67 -11.85
C ALA A 350 -13.79 -4.42 -10.72
N PRO A 351 -13.31 -3.71 -9.70
CA PRO A 351 -12.40 -4.25 -8.71
C PRO A 351 -13.08 -5.33 -7.86
N LEU A 352 -12.74 -6.59 -8.10
CA LEU A 352 -13.21 -7.71 -7.30
C LEU A 352 -12.37 -7.82 -6.02
N ASN A 353 -12.98 -8.25 -4.92
CA ASN A 353 -12.32 -8.62 -3.67
C ASN A 353 -12.48 -10.13 -3.40
N GLY A 354 -11.90 -10.61 -2.29
CA GLY A 354 -12.04 -12.01 -1.89
C GLY A 354 -11.61 -13.02 -2.96
N LEU A 355 -12.22 -14.20 -2.97
CA LEU A 355 -11.94 -15.24 -3.96
C LEU A 355 -12.29 -14.81 -5.39
N LEU A 356 -13.25 -13.89 -5.57
CA LEU A 356 -13.57 -13.32 -6.89
C LEU A 356 -12.37 -12.62 -7.52
N ALA A 357 -11.51 -11.96 -6.73
CA ALA A 357 -10.29 -11.33 -7.25
C ALA A 357 -9.31 -12.34 -7.87
N PHE A 358 -9.30 -13.58 -7.38
CA PHE A 358 -8.49 -14.65 -7.97
C PHE A 358 -9.05 -15.21 -9.28
N GLU A 359 -10.31 -14.94 -9.63
CA GLU A 359 -10.88 -15.40 -10.91
C GLU A 359 -10.24 -14.69 -12.11
N GLN A 360 -9.69 -13.49 -11.90
CA GLN A 360 -8.98 -12.71 -12.92
C GLN A 360 -7.55 -13.21 -13.19
N VAL A 361 -7.06 -14.19 -12.44
CA VAL A 361 -5.69 -14.71 -12.54
C VAL A 361 -5.72 -16.18 -12.91
N GLU A 362 -5.40 -16.50 -14.16
CA GLU A 362 -5.49 -17.87 -14.68
C GLU A 362 -4.36 -18.79 -14.19
N ASP A 363 -3.21 -18.23 -13.82
CA ASP A 363 -2.01 -19.02 -13.50
C ASP A 363 -2.04 -19.69 -12.11
N ILE A 364 -3.03 -19.38 -11.26
CA ILE A 364 -3.11 -19.95 -9.91
C ILE A 364 -3.50 -21.42 -9.99
N SER A 365 -2.68 -22.31 -9.41
CA SER A 365 -2.92 -23.75 -9.32
C SER A 365 -3.22 -24.23 -7.89
N ILE A 366 -2.73 -23.51 -6.87
CA ILE A 366 -2.93 -23.84 -5.45
C ILE A 366 -3.65 -22.67 -4.77
N VAL A 367 -4.69 -22.93 -3.99
CA VAL A 367 -5.37 -21.90 -3.18
C VAL A 367 -5.35 -22.29 -1.72
N ALA A 368 -4.96 -21.38 -0.83
CA ALA A 368 -4.98 -21.59 0.61
C ALA A 368 -5.48 -20.35 1.37
N ALA A 369 -5.99 -20.56 2.58
CA ALA A 369 -6.42 -19.50 3.48
C ALA A 369 -5.73 -19.61 4.85
N PRO A 370 -4.39 -19.42 4.95
CA PRO A 370 -3.66 -19.66 6.19
C PRO A 370 -4.22 -18.84 7.35
N GLY A 371 -4.60 -19.54 8.42
CA GLY A 371 -5.03 -18.95 9.69
C GLY A 371 -6.53 -19.01 9.93
N VAL A 372 -7.34 -19.27 8.92
CA VAL A 372 -8.80 -19.31 9.08
C VAL A 372 -9.26 -20.38 10.08
N SER A 373 -8.52 -21.47 10.16
CA SER A 373 -8.78 -22.57 11.10
C SER A 373 -8.41 -22.23 12.55
N SER A 374 -7.71 -21.11 12.81
CA SER A 374 -7.31 -20.67 14.15
C SER A 374 -8.49 -20.41 15.08
N GLY A 375 -9.66 -20.12 14.50
CA GLY A 375 -10.85 -19.76 15.24
C GLY A 375 -10.92 -18.29 15.63
N TRP A 376 -10.17 -17.39 14.98
CA TRP A 376 -10.22 -15.94 15.26
C TRP A 376 -11.65 -15.36 15.21
N LEU A 377 -12.58 -16.00 14.49
CA LEU A 377 -14.00 -15.62 14.39
C LEU A 377 -14.83 -15.94 15.64
N ALA A 378 -14.30 -16.73 16.57
CA ALA A 378 -14.98 -17.10 17.81
C ALA A 378 -14.58 -16.15 18.96
N ALA A 379 -15.06 -14.91 18.91
CA ALA A 379 -14.97 -14.00 20.05
C ALA A 379 -15.53 -14.68 21.32
N GLY A 380 -14.70 -14.81 22.36
CA GLY A 380 -15.04 -15.52 23.59
C GLY A 380 -14.60 -16.99 23.69
N GLY A 381 -13.91 -17.54 22.68
CA GLY A 381 -13.23 -18.85 22.77
C GLY A 381 -14.11 -20.08 22.53
N ASP A 382 -15.27 -19.94 21.89
CA ASP A 382 -16.13 -21.06 21.52
C ASP A 382 -15.51 -21.89 20.37
N ALA A 383 -14.90 -23.02 20.73
CA ALA A 383 -14.27 -23.94 19.78
C ALA A 383 -15.25 -24.49 18.72
N THR A 384 -16.54 -24.60 19.03
CA THR A 384 -17.55 -25.09 18.08
C THR A 384 -17.81 -24.06 16.99
N ARG A 385 -18.00 -22.79 17.38
CA ARG A 385 -18.18 -21.69 16.42
C ARG A 385 -16.93 -21.46 15.57
N ALA A 386 -15.75 -21.58 16.17
CA ALA A 386 -14.48 -21.52 15.47
C ALA A 386 -14.40 -22.61 14.38
N ALA A 387 -14.69 -23.86 14.74
CA ALA A 387 -14.68 -24.97 13.79
C ALA A 387 -15.75 -24.81 12.69
N GLN A 388 -16.95 -24.32 13.02
CA GLN A 388 -17.99 -24.03 12.03
C GLN A 388 -17.56 -22.95 11.04
N SER A 389 -16.97 -21.86 11.53
CA SER A 389 -16.51 -20.75 10.69
C SER A 389 -15.37 -21.18 9.77
N ALA A 390 -14.40 -21.93 10.30
CA ALA A 390 -13.34 -22.54 9.51
C ALA A 390 -13.90 -23.45 8.41
N GLN A 391 -14.92 -24.25 8.74
CA GLN A 391 -15.58 -25.13 7.77
C GLN A 391 -16.30 -24.35 6.66
N SER A 392 -16.96 -23.25 6.99
CA SER A 392 -17.65 -22.40 6.01
C SER A 392 -16.67 -21.76 5.03
N ILE A 393 -15.58 -21.17 5.54
CA ILE A 393 -14.56 -20.54 4.67
C ILE A 393 -13.80 -21.59 3.85
N ASN A 394 -13.43 -22.73 4.45
CA ASN A 394 -12.90 -23.87 3.70
C ASN A 394 -13.88 -24.30 2.59
N GLY A 395 -15.18 -24.24 2.87
CA GLY A 395 -16.25 -24.46 1.89
C GLY A 395 -16.17 -23.51 0.70
N SER A 396 -16.01 -22.21 0.94
CA SER A 396 -15.87 -21.19 -0.12
C SER A 396 -14.58 -21.39 -0.93
N VAL A 397 -13.45 -21.71 -0.30
CA VAL A 397 -12.18 -22.01 -1.00
C VAL A 397 -12.31 -23.25 -1.88
N ILE A 398 -12.96 -24.32 -1.38
CA ILE A 398 -13.22 -25.53 -2.16
C ILE A 398 -14.16 -25.22 -3.33
N ALA A 399 -15.25 -24.48 -3.10
CA ALA A 399 -16.20 -24.11 -4.15
C ALA A 399 -15.54 -23.29 -5.26
N HIS A 400 -14.63 -22.38 -4.89
CA HIS A 400 -13.80 -21.64 -5.85
C HIS A 400 -12.93 -22.58 -6.69
N CYS A 401 -12.26 -23.54 -6.05
CA CYS A 401 -11.42 -24.50 -6.77
C CYS A 401 -12.24 -25.42 -7.70
N GLU A 402 -13.44 -25.84 -7.27
CA GLU A 402 -14.39 -26.60 -8.08
C GLU A 402 -14.90 -25.81 -9.29
N LYS A 403 -15.17 -24.51 -9.10
CA LYS A 403 -15.58 -23.60 -10.18
C LYS A 403 -14.47 -23.42 -11.21
N MET A 404 -13.24 -23.18 -10.77
CA MET A 404 -12.10 -22.93 -11.67
C MET A 404 -11.54 -24.23 -12.27
N ARG A 405 -11.78 -25.41 -11.68
CA ARG A 405 -11.40 -26.76 -12.14
C ARG A 405 -9.91 -27.09 -12.26
N TYR A 406 -9.04 -26.10 -12.43
CA TYR A 406 -7.57 -26.28 -12.50
C TYR A 406 -6.85 -25.92 -11.18
N ARG A 407 -7.61 -25.73 -10.10
CA ARG A 407 -7.08 -25.32 -8.79
C ARG A 407 -7.30 -26.40 -7.74
N MET A 408 -6.35 -26.52 -6.82
CA MET A 408 -6.47 -27.35 -5.63
C MET A 408 -6.47 -26.49 -4.37
N ALA A 409 -7.43 -26.76 -3.49
CA ALA A 409 -7.49 -26.18 -2.16
C ALA A 409 -6.51 -26.91 -1.22
N VAL A 410 -5.57 -26.17 -0.63
CA VAL A 410 -4.71 -26.67 0.46
C VAL A 410 -5.22 -26.05 1.75
N LEU A 411 -5.77 -26.90 2.60
CA LEU A 411 -6.53 -26.52 3.79
C LEU A 411 -5.90 -27.09 5.04
N ASP A 412 -6.27 -26.55 6.19
CA ASP A 412 -5.81 -26.99 7.49
C ASP A 412 -6.96 -27.13 8.49
N THR A 413 -6.77 -28.04 9.45
CA THR A 413 -7.75 -28.28 10.52
C THR A 413 -7.65 -27.20 11.60
N PRO A 414 -8.70 -27.00 12.41
CA PRO A 414 -8.57 -26.27 13.67
C PRO A 414 -7.42 -26.80 14.55
N PRO A 415 -6.81 -25.95 15.40
CA PRO A 415 -5.69 -26.34 16.23
C PRO A 415 -6.14 -27.32 17.32
N LYS A 416 -5.22 -28.17 17.78
CA LYS A 416 -5.39 -29.08 18.94
C LYS A 416 -6.49 -30.16 18.79
N LEU A 417 -6.96 -30.42 17.58
CA LEU A 417 -7.84 -31.56 17.34
C LEU A 417 -7.13 -32.90 17.56
N LEU A 418 -7.87 -33.87 18.09
CA LEU A 418 -7.48 -35.27 18.12
C LEU A 418 -7.67 -35.91 16.73
N PRO A 419 -6.99 -37.03 16.43
CA PRO A 419 -7.10 -37.69 15.13
C PRO A 419 -8.54 -38.02 14.70
N ASP A 420 -9.39 -38.48 15.62
CA ASP A 420 -10.79 -38.79 15.30
C ASP A 420 -11.60 -37.53 14.97
N GLU A 421 -11.37 -36.43 15.71
CA GLU A 421 -12.01 -35.13 15.45
C GLU A 421 -11.57 -34.53 14.10
N VAL A 422 -10.33 -34.82 13.66
CA VAL A 422 -9.84 -34.44 12.32
C VAL A 422 -10.61 -35.18 11.23
N LEU A 423 -10.89 -36.47 11.42
CA LEU A 423 -11.70 -37.25 10.48
C LEU A 423 -13.13 -36.72 10.43
N ASP A 424 -13.73 -36.39 11.58
CA ASP A 424 -15.05 -35.77 11.65
C ASP A 424 -15.08 -34.42 10.95
N PHE A 425 -14.07 -33.57 11.16
CA PHE A 425 -13.95 -32.29 10.48
C PHE A 425 -13.83 -32.47 8.96
N ARG A 426 -12.95 -33.38 8.51
CA ARG A 426 -12.77 -33.73 7.10
C ARG A 426 -14.05 -34.24 6.45
N ASN A 427 -14.85 -35.02 7.17
CA ASN A 427 -16.06 -35.64 6.63
C ASN A 427 -17.24 -34.66 6.46
N LYS A 428 -17.16 -33.45 7.04
CA LYS A 428 -18.17 -32.39 6.83
C LYS A 428 -18.17 -31.81 5.42
N ARG A 429 -17.04 -31.82 4.72
CA ARG A 429 -16.95 -31.45 3.30
C ARG A 429 -15.80 -32.19 2.64
N SER A 430 -16.11 -32.92 1.58
CA SER A 430 -15.13 -33.64 0.78
C SER A 430 -15.17 -33.17 -0.67
N SER A 431 -14.00 -33.08 -1.29
CA SER A 431 -13.82 -32.76 -2.70
C SER A 431 -12.55 -33.43 -3.21
N THR A 432 -12.50 -33.77 -4.50
CA THR A 432 -11.28 -34.29 -5.13
C THR A 432 -10.25 -33.19 -5.41
N LEU A 433 -10.67 -31.93 -5.34
CA LEU A 433 -9.84 -30.73 -5.55
C LEU A 433 -9.42 -30.08 -4.22
N ALA A 434 -9.41 -30.85 -3.12
CA ALA A 434 -9.06 -30.35 -1.80
C ALA A 434 -8.20 -31.34 -1.02
N ALA A 435 -7.17 -30.83 -0.36
CA ALA A 435 -6.31 -31.56 0.56
C ALA A 435 -6.31 -30.86 1.92
N LEU A 436 -6.52 -31.63 2.99
CA LEU A 436 -6.60 -31.13 4.36
C LEU A 436 -5.40 -31.63 5.17
N TYR A 437 -4.71 -30.72 5.85
CA TYR A 437 -3.46 -30.98 6.57
C TYR A 437 -3.59 -30.81 8.09
N TYR A 438 -2.96 -31.75 8.80
CA TYR A 438 -2.83 -31.85 10.25
C TYR A 438 -1.51 -32.58 10.56
N PRO A 439 -0.80 -32.28 11.66
CA PRO A 439 -1.09 -31.27 12.68
C PRO A 439 -0.56 -29.87 12.33
N TRP A 440 -0.84 -28.90 13.21
CA TRP A 440 -0.20 -27.58 13.18
C TRP A 440 1.32 -27.68 13.43
N LEU A 441 2.07 -26.76 12.82
CA LEU A 441 3.53 -26.70 12.91
C LEU A 441 3.95 -25.73 14.02
N THR A 442 5.10 -25.96 14.66
CA THR A 442 5.64 -25.01 15.65
C THR A 442 6.83 -24.28 15.05
N VAL A 443 6.71 -22.96 14.84
CA VAL A 443 7.79 -22.14 14.25
C VAL A 443 8.27 -21.06 15.22
N SER A 444 9.41 -20.45 14.92
CA SER A 444 9.85 -19.23 15.61
C SER A 444 9.29 -18.01 14.89
N HIS A 445 8.63 -17.13 15.63
CA HIS A 445 8.08 -15.90 15.08
C HIS A 445 9.22 -15.00 14.55
N PRO A 446 9.14 -14.49 13.31
CA PRO A 446 10.27 -13.85 12.66
C PRO A 446 10.63 -12.46 13.23
N ILE A 447 9.78 -11.88 14.09
CA ILE A 447 9.97 -10.52 14.63
C ILE A 447 10.50 -10.53 16.07
N ASP A 448 9.87 -11.31 16.95
CA ASP A 448 10.16 -11.35 18.39
C ASP A 448 10.75 -12.70 18.85
N GLY A 449 10.89 -13.67 17.95
CA GLY A 449 11.50 -14.98 18.21
C GLY A 449 10.67 -15.93 19.07
N ARG A 450 9.44 -15.55 19.47
CA ARG A 450 8.60 -16.44 20.29
C ARG A 450 8.23 -17.70 19.50
N ARG A 451 8.17 -18.86 20.18
CA ARG A 451 7.66 -20.09 19.56
C ARG A 451 6.13 -20.04 19.53
N LEU A 452 5.54 -20.29 18.37
CA LEU A 452 4.09 -20.37 18.21
C LEU A 452 3.68 -21.49 17.25
N ASN A 453 2.45 -21.97 17.41
CA ASN A 453 1.86 -22.91 16.49
C ASN A 453 1.22 -22.17 15.32
N VAL A 454 1.44 -22.66 14.10
CA VAL A 454 0.94 -22.09 12.85
C VAL A 454 0.24 -23.15 12.00
N PRO A 455 -0.75 -22.74 11.19
CA PRO A 455 -1.44 -23.65 10.28
C PRO A 455 -0.48 -24.15 9.18
N PRO A 456 -0.55 -25.45 8.82
CA PRO A 456 0.40 -26.06 7.89
C PRO A 456 0.17 -25.67 6.42
N ALA A 457 -1.02 -25.19 6.01
CA ALA A 457 -1.38 -25.05 4.60
C ALA A 457 -0.39 -24.21 3.77
N GLY A 458 0.09 -23.08 4.32
CA GLY A 458 1.05 -22.23 3.60
C GLY A 458 2.40 -22.92 3.37
N PHE A 459 2.89 -23.66 4.38
CA PHE A 459 4.14 -24.42 4.30
C PHE A 459 4.01 -25.58 3.31
N VAL A 460 2.89 -26.31 3.40
CA VAL A 460 2.63 -27.45 2.51
C VAL A 460 2.47 -27.00 1.06
N ALA A 461 1.82 -25.87 0.79
CA ALA A 461 1.78 -25.28 -0.54
C ALA A 461 3.19 -24.96 -1.07
N GLY A 462 4.11 -24.53 -0.20
CA GLY A 462 5.52 -24.35 -0.57
C GLY A 462 6.24 -25.67 -0.85
N VAL A 463 5.96 -26.73 -0.08
CA VAL A 463 6.47 -28.08 -0.33
C VAL A 463 5.94 -28.66 -1.65
N PHE A 464 4.67 -28.42 -1.98
CA PHE A 464 4.08 -28.76 -3.28
C PHE A 464 4.84 -28.06 -4.39
N ALA A 465 5.01 -26.75 -4.25
CA ALA A 465 5.72 -25.95 -5.23
C ALA A 465 7.16 -26.43 -5.46
N ARG A 466 7.89 -26.68 -4.38
CA ARG A 466 9.24 -27.24 -4.43
C ARG A 466 9.28 -28.61 -5.10
N THR A 467 8.37 -29.50 -4.75
CA THR A 467 8.32 -30.86 -5.30
C THR A 467 8.04 -30.82 -6.80
N ASP A 468 7.10 -29.98 -7.23
CA ASP A 468 6.78 -29.78 -8.64
C ASP A 468 7.98 -29.24 -9.43
N ILE A 469 8.71 -28.28 -8.87
CA ILE A 469 9.90 -27.69 -9.49
C ILE A 469 11.07 -28.70 -9.56
N GLU A 470 11.34 -29.42 -8.47
CA GLU A 470 12.51 -30.30 -8.36
C GLU A 470 12.30 -31.67 -9.01
N ARG A 471 11.07 -32.20 -8.99
CA ARG A 471 10.75 -33.59 -9.36
C ARG A 471 9.59 -33.76 -10.32
N GLY A 472 8.83 -32.70 -10.58
CA GLY A 472 7.65 -32.71 -11.45
C GLY A 472 6.36 -33.17 -10.75
N VAL A 473 5.23 -32.73 -11.31
CA VAL A 473 3.86 -32.90 -10.77
C VAL A 473 3.42 -34.34 -10.51
N TRP A 474 4.05 -35.32 -11.15
CA TRP A 474 3.70 -36.73 -10.98
C TRP A 474 4.24 -37.31 -9.66
N LYS A 475 5.16 -36.62 -8.98
CA LYS A 475 5.71 -37.07 -7.72
C LYS A 475 4.85 -36.56 -6.56
N ALA A 476 4.28 -37.50 -5.82
CA ALA A 476 3.57 -37.16 -4.59
C ALA A 476 4.49 -36.39 -3.61
N PRO A 477 4.05 -35.23 -3.09
CA PRO A 477 4.79 -34.40 -2.13
C PRO A 477 4.73 -34.97 -0.71
N ALA A 478 4.86 -36.29 -0.58
CA ALA A 478 4.85 -37.02 0.68
C ALA A 478 6.27 -37.43 1.08
N ASN A 479 6.53 -37.49 2.38
CA ASN A 479 7.87 -37.73 2.99
C ASN A 479 8.91 -36.65 2.68
N GLU A 480 8.47 -35.41 2.43
CA GLU A 480 9.34 -34.26 2.30
C GLU A 480 9.59 -33.61 3.66
N VAL A 481 10.83 -33.14 3.90
CA VAL A 481 11.19 -32.43 5.12
C VAL A 481 10.70 -30.99 5.03
N VAL A 482 9.98 -30.53 6.06
CA VAL A 482 9.68 -29.11 6.24
C VAL A 482 10.95 -28.43 6.75
N ARG A 483 11.51 -27.51 5.96
CA ARG A 483 12.81 -26.87 6.22
C ARG A 483 12.75 -25.83 7.33
N SER A 484 11.59 -25.23 7.56
CA SER A 484 11.41 -24.04 8.39
C SER A 484 10.63 -24.27 9.71
N ALA A 485 10.27 -25.51 10.03
CA ALA A 485 9.46 -25.90 11.19
C ALA A 485 10.20 -26.82 12.17
#